data_AF-A0A1M3CIY6-F1
#
_entry.id   AF-A0A1M3CIY6-F1
#
_cell.length_a   1.000
_cell.length_b   1.000
_cell.length_c   1.000
_cell.angle_alpha   90.00
_cell.angle_beta   90.00
_cell.angle_gamma   90.00
#
_symmetry.space_group_name_H-M   'P 1'
#
loop_
_entity.id
_entity.type
_entity.pdbx_description
1 polymer ?
#
loop_
_entity_poly.entity_id
_entity_poly.type
_entity_poly.pdbx_seq_one_letter_code
_entity_poly.pdbx_strand_id
1 'polypeptide(L)'
;MNIGEAAEATGVPAKMIRHYEQIGLIPEAGRTGSGYRVYGPKDLSTLSFIRRARDLGFSIAQIRDLLTLWQDRARASSDVKRIASEHIDEMKAKMALLQEMVHTLEHLSAHCHGDDRPDCPILEQLASGPGNEGCC
;
A
#
# COMPACT_ATOMS: atom_id res chain seq x y z
N MET A 1 -1.29 26.93 9.01
CA MET A 1 -2.37 26.46 8.13
C MET A 1 -3.31 25.58 8.92
N ASN A 2 -4.62 25.64 8.65
CA ASN A 2 -5.60 24.73 9.24
C ASN A 2 -5.52 23.34 8.58
N ILE A 3 -6.29 22.36 9.09
CA ILE A 3 -6.26 20.99 8.58
C ILE A 3 -6.78 20.85 7.14
N GLY A 4 -7.74 21.69 6.74
CA GLY A 4 -8.28 21.71 5.38
C GLY A 4 -7.24 22.20 4.38
N GLU A 5 -6.57 23.32 4.70
CA GLU A 5 -5.47 23.86 3.91
C GLU A 5 -4.29 22.88 3.81
N ALA A 6 -3.96 22.19 4.91
CA ALA A 6 -2.91 21.16 4.91
C ALA A 6 -3.30 19.96 4.05
N ALA A 7 -4.58 19.55 4.10
CA ALA A 7 -5.10 18.46 3.29
C ALA A 7 -5.04 18.77 1.80
N GLU A 8 -5.42 19.99 1.40
CA GLU A 8 -5.34 20.43 0.01
C GLU A 8 -3.89 20.53 -0.47
N ALA A 9 -3.01 21.16 0.31
CA ALA A 9 -1.61 21.36 -0.05
C ALA A 9 -0.82 20.05 -0.19
N THR A 10 -1.16 19.02 0.59
CA THR A 10 -0.45 17.73 0.58
C THR A 10 -1.19 16.66 -0.23
N GLY A 11 -2.47 16.90 -0.52
CA GLY A 11 -3.44 15.91 -1.02
C GLY A 11 -3.65 14.71 -0.09
N VAL A 12 -3.30 14.85 1.20
CA VAL A 12 -3.66 13.86 2.23
C VAL A 12 -5.03 14.26 2.79
N PRO A 13 -6.07 13.40 2.73
CA PRO A 13 -7.38 13.74 3.26
C PRO A 13 -7.33 14.13 4.74
N ALA A 14 -8.09 15.14 5.16
CA ALA A 14 -8.09 15.59 6.56
C ALA A 14 -8.40 14.46 7.57
N LYS A 15 -9.23 13.48 7.17
CA LYS A 15 -9.49 12.26 7.96
C LYS A 15 -8.21 11.42 8.16
N MET A 16 -7.39 11.29 7.12
CA MET A 16 -6.12 10.58 7.19
C MET A 16 -5.09 11.34 8.01
N ILE A 17 -5.04 12.67 7.92
CA ILE A 17 -4.18 13.49 8.78
C ILE A 17 -4.49 13.23 10.26
N ARG A 18 -5.78 13.27 10.65
CA ARG A 18 -6.20 12.94 12.03
C ARG A 18 -5.85 11.50 12.42
N HIS A 19 -6.00 10.56 11.49
CA HIS A 19 -5.63 9.18 11.74
C HIS A 19 -4.12 9.03 11.99
N TYR A 20 -3.27 9.73 11.22
CA TYR A 20 -1.82 9.73 11.41
C TYR A 20 -1.41 10.38 12.74
N GLU A 21 -2.10 11.43 13.19
CA GLU A 21 -1.92 11.97 14.54
C GLU A 21 -2.29 10.91 15.60
N GLN A 22 -3.44 10.26 15.46
CA GLN A 22 -3.96 9.30 16.43
C GLN A 22 -3.07 8.07 16.62
N ILE A 23 -2.47 7.56 15.54
CA ILE A 23 -1.53 6.44 15.59
C ILE A 23 -0.08 6.89 15.87
N GLY A 24 0.14 8.18 16.16
CA GLY A 24 1.44 8.77 16.44
C GLY A 24 2.44 8.66 15.27
N LEU A 25 1.96 8.61 14.03
CA LEU A 25 2.84 8.62 12.85
C LEU A 25 3.36 10.03 12.56
N ILE A 26 2.56 11.05 12.88
CA ILE A 26 2.98 12.45 12.92
C ILE A 26 2.76 13.02 14.32
N PRO A 27 3.53 14.02 14.75
CA PRO A 27 3.26 14.73 16.00
C PRO A 27 1.87 15.35 15.99
N GLU A 28 1.22 15.44 17.15
CA GLU A 28 -0.02 16.23 17.25
C GLU A 28 0.27 17.69 16.87
N ALA A 29 -0.55 18.25 15.98
CA ALA A 29 -0.39 19.63 15.57
C ALA A 29 -0.51 20.59 16.77
N GLY A 30 0.37 21.60 16.80
CA GLY A 30 0.29 22.69 17.77
C GLY A 30 -1.08 23.37 17.72
N ARG A 31 -1.61 23.73 18.89
CA ARG A 31 -2.89 24.44 18.99
C ARG A 31 -2.66 25.95 19.10
N THR A 32 -3.45 26.75 18.39
CA THR A 32 -3.52 28.20 18.63
C THR A 32 -4.07 28.49 20.03
N GLY A 33 -3.91 29.74 20.51
CA GLY A 33 -4.60 30.21 21.72
C GLY A 33 -6.14 30.12 21.65
N SER A 34 -6.70 29.93 20.45
CA SER A 34 -8.12 29.68 20.19
C SER A 34 -8.48 28.19 20.01
N GLY A 35 -7.53 27.26 20.19
CA GLY A 35 -7.76 25.82 20.17
C GLY A 35 -7.70 25.14 18.79
N TYR A 36 -7.40 25.88 17.71
CA TYR A 36 -7.32 25.32 16.36
C TYR A 36 -5.95 24.69 16.09
N ARG A 37 -5.93 23.56 15.37
CA ARG A 37 -4.70 22.90 14.92
C ARG A 37 -3.98 23.74 13.87
N VAL A 38 -2.67 23.93 14.02
CA VAL A 38 -1.82 24.64 13.07
C VAL A 38 -0.77 23.70 12.51
N TYR A 39 -0.77 23.57 11.19
CA TYR A 39 0.26 22.87 10.42
C TYR A 39 1.22 23.90 9.82
N GLY A 40 2.52 23.64 9.98
CA GLY A 40 3.61 24.41 9.41
C GLY A 40 4.30 23.70 8.23
N PRO A 41 5.32 24.33 7.62
CA PRO A 41 6.01 23.79 6.45
C PRO A 41 6.64 22.40 6.65
N LYS A 42 7.13 22.11 7.86
CA LYS A 42 7.68 20.79 8.21
C LYS A 42 6.61 19.70 8.23
N ASP A 43 5.42 20.02 8.72
CA ASP A 43 4.29 19.09 8.76
C ASP A 43 3.81 18.76 7.35
N LEU A 44 3.72 19.76 6.47
CA LEU A 44 3.37 19.55 5.06
C LEU A 44 4.39 18.67 4.33
N SER A 45 5.68 18.87 4.61
CA SER A 45 6.76 18.06 4.04
C SER A 45 6.65 16.60 4.49
N THR A 46 6.35 16.39 5.78
CA THR A 46 6.14 15.06 6.39
C THR A 46 4.89 14.38 5.81
N LEU A 47 3.77 15.10 5.71
CA LEU A 47 2.53 14.59 5.11
C LEU A 47 2.70 14.21 3.64
N SER A 48 3.42 15.03 2.88
CA SER A 48 3.76 14.74 1.48
C SER A 48 4.65 13.51 1.35
N PHE A 49 5.59 13.33 2.27
CA PHE A 49 6.42 12.12 2.35
C PHE A 49 5.57 10.88 2.60
N ILE A 50 4.70 10.91 3.62
CA ILE A 50 3.79 9.80 3.96
C ILE A 50 2.91 9.45 2.77
N ARG A 51 2.37 10.45 2.06
CA ARG A 51 1.57 10.23 0.86
C ARG A 51 2.34 9.45 -0.19
N ARG A 52 3.54 9.91 -0.57
CA ARG A 52 4.35 9.25 -1.60
C ARG A 52 4.75 7.83 -1.21
N ALA A 53 5.10 7.61 0.05
CA ALA A 53 5.43 6.28 0.54
C ALA A 53 4.21 5.35 0.50
N ARG A 54 3.02 5.83 0.86
CA ARG A 54 1.78 5.08 0.72
C ARG A 54 1.45 4.78 -0.74
N ASP A 55 1.66 5.72 -1.66
CA ASP A 55 1.42 5.53 -3.09
C ASP A 55 2.34 4.45 -3.68
N LEU A 56 3.53 4.23 -3.10
CA LEU A 56 4.46 3.14 -3.42
C LEU A 56 4.12 1.81 -2.70
N GLY A 57 3.02 1.77 -1.95
CA GLY A 57 2.54 0.56 -1.28
C GLY A 57 3.25 0.23 0.03
N PHE A 58 4.09 1.12 0.58
CA PHE A 58 4.69 0.88 1.89
C PHE A 58 3.62 0.81 2.97
N SER A 59 3.79 -0.14 3.90
CA SER A 59 2.97 -0.26 5.10
C SER A 59 3.21 0.91 6.05
N ILE A 60 2.25 1.17 6.96
CA ILE A 60 2.40 2.20 8.00
C ILE A 60 3.66 1.98 8.85
N ALA A 61 4.03 0.72 9.11
CA ALA A 61 5.25 0.38 9.85
C ALA A 61 6.50 0.81 9.08
N GLN A 62 6.63 0.43 7.80
CA GLN A 62 7.75 0.85 6.95
C GLN A 62 7.80 2.38 6.79
N ILE A 63 6.65 3.05 6.65
CA ILE A 63 6.59 4.52 6.57
C ILE A 63 7.15 5.16 7.85
N ARG A 64 6.88 4.58 9.02
CA ARG A 64 7.43 5.07 10.30
C ARG A 64 8.96 4.94 10.31
N ASP A 65 9.49 3.79 9.92
CA ASP A 65 10.94 3.57 9.88
C ASP A 65 11.61 4.53 8.89
N LEU A 66 11.00 4.72 7.72
CA LEU A 66 11.46 5.66 6.71
C LEU A 66 11.40 7.12 7.20
N LEU A 67 10.40 7.50 7.99
CA LEU A 67 10.30 8.82 8.61
C LEU A 67 11.40 9.05 9.65
N THR A 68 11.64 8.07 10.52
CA THR A 68 12.74 8.13 11.51
C THR A 68 14.08 8.30 10.81
N LEU A 69 14.33 7.50 9.77
CA LEU A 69 15.52 7.64 8.94
C LEU A 69 15.54 8.99 8.22
N TRP A 70 14.43 9.52 7.72
CA TRP A 70 14.43 10.81 7.02
C TRP A 70 14.73 12.01 7.92
N GLN A 71 14.33 11.94 9.19
CA GLN A 71 14.58 12.98 10.18
C GLN A 71 16.01 12.92 10.76
N ASP A 72 16.66 11.75 10.73
CA ASP A 72 18.04 11.60 11.16
C ASP A 72 19.04 12.09 10.09
N ARG A 73 19.75 13.18 10.43
CA ARG A 73 20.77 13.80 9.56
C ARG A 73 22.08 12.99 9.51
N ALA A 74 22.32 12.08 10.44
CA ALA A 74 23.52 11.24 10.53
C ALA A 74 23.31 9.83 9.93
N ARG A 75 22.14 9.57 9.33
CA ARG A 75 21.75 8.26 8.82
C ARG A 75 22.74 7.69 7.80
N ALA A 76 22.92 6.37 7.85
CA ALA A 76 23.51 5.63 6.76
C ALA A 76 22.48 5.42 5.63
N SER A 77 22.86 5.70 4.39
CA SER A 77 22.01 5.46 3.22
C SER A 77 21.70 3.96 3.00
N SER A 78 22.46 3.07 3.66
CA SER A 78 22.27 1.62 3.63
C SER A 78 20.92 1.19 4.22
N ASP A 79 20.45 1.82 5.31
CA ASP A 79 19.21 1.42 5.97
C ASP A 79 17.97 1.76 5.12
N VAL A 80 17.99 2.93 4.48
CA VAL A 80 16.95 3.34 3.53
C VAL A 80 16.93 2.38 2.34
N LYS A 81 18.11 2.04 1.79
CA LYS A 81 18.22 1.11 0.68
C LYS A 81 17.68 -0.27 1.05
N ARG A 82 17.99 -0.76 2.26
CA ARG A 82 17.51 -2.05 2.75
C ARG A 82 15.99 -2.12 2.80
N ILE A 83 15.32 -1.15 3.42
CA ILE A 83 13.85 -1.09 3.49
C ILE A 83 13.24 -1.06 2.09
N ALA A 84 13.81 -0.26 1.18
CA ALA A 84 13.33 -0.17 -0.19
C ALA A 84 13.51 -1.50 -0.95
N SER A 85 14.66 -2.16 -0.80
CA SER A 85 14.95 -3.46 -1.44
C SER A 85 14.03 -4.56 -0.91
N GLU A 86 13.83 -4.66 0.40
CA GLU A 86 12.90 -5.63 1.00
C GLU A 86 11.48 -5.46 0.45
N HIS A 87 10.99 -4.22 0.36
CA HIS A 87 9.67 -3.92 -0.20
C HIS A 87 9.57 -4.25 -1.70
N ILE A 88 10.64 -4.00 -2.47
CA ILE A 88 10.70 -4.40 -3.89
C ILE A 88 10.58 -5.90 -4.04
N ASP A 89 11.26 -6.68 -3.19
CA ASP A 89 11.23 -8.14 -3.27
C ASP A 89 9.85 -8.69 -2.86
N GLU A 90 9.21 -8.11 -1.84
CA GLU A 90 7.81 -8.43 -1.50
C GLU A 90 6.84 -8.12 -2.64
N MET A 91 6.99 -6.98 -3.31
CA MET A 91 6.16 -6.62 -4.46
C MET A 91 6.37 -7.59 -5.63
N LYS A 92 7.62 -7.97 -5.93
CA LYS A 92 7.93 -8.96 -6.97
C LYS A 92 7.34 -10.33 -6.66
N ALA A 93 7.41 -10.77 -5.41
CA ALA A 93 6.80 -12.04 -4.99
C ALA A 93 5.27 -12.03 -5.19
N LYS A 94 4.61 -10.93 -4.84
CA LYS A 94 3.16 -10.75 -5.09
C LYS A 94 2.84 -10.70 -6.58
N MET A 95 3.67 -10.04 -7.40
CA MET A 95 3.50 -10.03 -8.85
C MET A 95 3.57 -11.44 -9.44
N ALA A 96 4.56 -12.24 -9.03
CA ALA A 96 4.69 -13.61 -9.50
C ALA A 96 3.46 -14.45 -9.16
N LEU A 97 2.98 -14.38 -7.90
CA LEU A 97 1.77 -15.07 -7.48
C LEU A 97 0.53 -14.63 -8.30
N LEU A 98 0.33 -13.33 -8.47
CA LEU A 98 -0.79 -12.81 -9.26
C LEU A 98 -0.70 -13.23 -10.73
N GLN A 99 0.51 -13.28 -11.30
CA GLN A 99 0.73 -13.76 -12.66
C GLN A 99 0.37 -15.24 -12.82
N GLU A 100 0.71 -16.09 -11.86
CA GLU A 100 0.32 -17.51 -11.84
C GLU A 100 -1.20 -17.68 -11.74
N MET A 101 -1.85 -16.90 -10.87
CA MET A 101 -3.31 -16.90 -10.75
C MET A 101 -3.99 -16.47 -12.05
N VAL A 102 -3.47 -15.43 -12.72
CA VAL A 102 -3.97 -14.96 -14.02
C VAL A 102 -3.80 -16.06 -15.07
N HIS A 103 -2.63 -16.69 -15.18
CA HIS A 103 -2.40 -17.77 -16.15
C HIS A 103 -3.36 -18.93 -15.94
N THR A 104 -3.62 -19.30 -14.67
CA THR A 104 -4.58 -20.35 -14.33
C THR A 104 -5.99 -19.98 -14.81
N LEU A 105 -6.44 -18.76 -14.53
CA LEU A 105 -7.77 -18.29 -14.95
C LEU A 105 -7.89 -18.13 -16.47
N GLU A 106 -6.84 -17.67 -17.15
CA GLU A 106 -6.77 -17.59 -18.61
C GLU A 106 -6.89 -18.99 -19.24
N HIS A 107 -6.17 -19.97 -18.71
CA HIS A 107 -6.26 -21.35 -19.16
C HIS A 107 -7.68 -21.92 -18.97
N LEU A 108 -8.26 -21.76 -17.79
CA LEU A 108 -9.62 -22.22 -17.50
C LEU A 108 -10.66 -21.54 -18.40
N SER A 109 -10.54 -20.22 -18.59
CA SER A 109 -11.43 -19.43 -19.43
C SER A 109 -11.36 -19.85 -20.90
N ALA A 110 -10.17 -20.12 -21.43
CA ALA A 110 -9.98 -20.57 -22.80
C ALA A 110 -10.64 -21.93 -23.11
N HIS A 111 -10.80 -22.78 -22.10
CA HIS A 111 -11.46 -24.09 -22.22
C HIS A 111 -12.96 -24.04 -21.90
N CYS A 112 -13.50 -22.88 -21.53
CA CYS A 112 -14.92 -22.68 -21.33
C CYS A 112 -15.59 -22.24 -22.64
N HIS A 113 -16.69 -22.90 -23.01
CA HIS A 113 -17.45 -22.53 -24.20
C HIS A 113 -18.20 -21.19 -24.06
N GLY A 114 -18.51 -20.78 -22.83
CA GLY A 114 -19.16 -19.50 -22.54
C GLY A 114 -20.57 -19.37 -23.12
N ASP A 115 -21.28 -20.48 -23.31
CA ASP A 115 -22.66 -20.53 -23.82
C ASP A 115 -23.67 -20.93 -22.72
N ASP A 116 -24.94 -21.09 -23.08
CA ASP A 116 -26.03 -21.40 -22.12
C ASP A 116 -26.01 -22.85 -21.58
N ARG A 117 -24.89 -23.58 -21.75
CA ARG A 117 -24.76 -24.95 -21.27
C ARG A 117 -24.41 -25.00 -19.79
N PRO A 118 -24.89 -26.02 -19.05
CA PRO A 118 -24.54 -26.21 -17.65
C PRO A 118 -23.11 -26.74 -17.44
N ASP A 119 -22.51 -27.32 -18.48
CA ASP A 119 -21.18 -27.93 -18.43
C ASP A 119 -20.11 -26.83 -18.50
N CYS A 120 -19.47 -26.56 -17.36
CA CYS A 120 -18.48 -25.50 -17.23
C CYS A 120 -17.15 -26.06 -16.69
N PRO A 121 -16.14 -26.25 -17.56
CA PRO A 121 -14.83 -26.76 -17.17
C PRO A 121 -14.14 -25.93 -16.09
N ILE A 122 -14.45 -24.63 -16.00
CA ILE A 122 -13.95 -23.75 -14.92
C ILE A 122 -14.46 -24.23 -13.56
N LEU A 123 -15.77 -24.47 -13.43
CA LEU A 123 -16.38 -24.88 -12.17
C LEU A 123 -15.93 -26.29 -11.78
N GLU A 124 -15.77 -27.19 -12.76
CA GLU A 124 -15.28 -28.55 -12.54
C GLU A 124 -13.84 -28.56 -12.01
N GLN A 125 -12.93 -27.77 -12.61
CA GLN A 125 -11.54 -27.68 -12.14
C GLN A 125 -11.42 -26.99 -10.78
N LEU A 126 -12.19 -25.91 -10.53
CA LEU A 126 -12.20 -25.25 -9.23
C LEU A 126 -12.76 -26.16 -8.12
N ALA A 127 -13.74 -27.01 -8.43
CA ALA A 127 -14.28 -28.00 -7.50
C ALA A 127 -13.33 -29.18 -7.26
N SER A 128 -12.46 -29.50 -8.22
CA SER A 128 -11.53 -30.63 -8.15
C SER A 128 -10.21 -30.31 -7.45
N GLY A 129 -9.91 -29.03 -7.21
CA GLY A 129 -8.65 -28.57 -6.59
C GLY A 129 -7.43 -28.74 -7.51
N PRO A 130 -6.27 -28.15 -7.15
CA PRO A 130 -5.05 -28.28 -7.94
C PRO A 130 -4.46 -29.68 -7.75
N GLY A 131 -4.91 -30.66 -8.55
CA GLY A 131 -4.36 -32.01 -8.46
C GLY A 131 -5.21 -33.14 -9.01
N ASN A 132 -5.91 -32.96 -10.13
CA ASN A 132 -6.41 -34.12 -10.87
C ASN A 132 -6.15 -33.99 -12.39
N GLU A 133 -4.88 -33.79 -12.74
CA GLU A 133 -4.36 -34.36 -13.98
C GLU A 133 -4.26 -35.88 -13.77
N GLY A 134 -5.43 -36.53 -13.84
CA GLY A 134 -5.57 -37.96 -13.90
C GLY A 134 -4.95 -38.46 -15.20
N CYS A 135 -3.73 -38.97 -15.05
CA CYS A 135 -3.04 -39.88 -15.97
C CYS A 135 -4.02 -40.87 -16.64
N CYS A 136 -4.04 -40.86 -17.97
CA CYS A 136 -4.43 -41.97 -18.85
C CYS A 136 -3.52 -41.94 -20.07
#